data_AF-A0A1H6DLN9-F1
#
_entry.id   AF-A0A1H6DLN9-F1
#
_cell.length_a   1.000
_cell.length_b   1.000
_cell.length_c   1.000
_cell.angle_alpha   90.00
_cell.angle_beta   90.00
_cell.angle_gamma   90.00
#
_symmetry.space_group_name_H-M   'P 1'
#
loop_
_entity.id
_entity.type
_entity.pdbx_description
1 polymer ?
#
loop_
_entity_poly.entity_id
_entity_poly.type
_entity_poly.pdbx_seq_one_letter_code
_entity_poly.pdbx_strand_id
1 'polypeptide(L)'
;MTMPDDADRLIDQWSRFLAALEADCPVCAGTGVVLSDAWQAWHERAGELSRVALAARRASGMRLDGNGAMVRVPDELPRRREPAEGHPGADAPTVMAAVERAIDEHERARPAEAEHVPCRACAGCGLVLTPIGRRLAQLLHRHGFVTVPDATPPPAAPGTNGGRA
;
A
#
# COMPACT_ATOMS: atom_id res chain seq x y z
N MET A 1 4.74 46.47 -33.54
CA MET A 1 4.88 45.73 -32.26
C MET A 1 3.49 45.54 -31.70
N THR A 2 2.84 44.45 -32.09
CA THR A 2 1.60 43.97 -31.46
C THR A 2 1.97 43.47 -30.07
N MET A 3 1.39 44.06 -29.02
CA MET A 3 1.55 43.64 -27.61
C MET A 3 0.86 42.29 -27.41
N PRO A 4 1.57 41.15 -27.40
CA PRO A 4 1.01 39.86 -27.02
C PRO A 4 0.93 39.75 -25.47
N ASP A 5 1.54 40.70 -24.76
CA ASP A 5 1.94 40.54 -23.37
C ASP A 5 0.81 40.61 -22.34
N ASP A 6 -0.25 41.40 -22.54
CA ASP A 6 -1.23 41.61 -21.45
C ASP A 6 -2.22 40.46 -21.31
N ALA A 7 -2.64 39.86 -22.43
CA ALA A 7 -3.52 38.70 -22.42
C ALA A 7 -2.79 37.45 -21.91
N ASP A 8 -1.56 37.22 -22.37
CA ASP A 8 -0.75 36.08 -21.95
C ASP A 8 -0.40 36.17 -20.46
N ARG A 9 -0.06 37.37 -19.95
CA ARG A 9 0.18 37.58 -18.51
C ARG A 9 -1.07 37.34 -17.66
N LEU A 10 -2.24 37.72 -18.15
CA LEU A 10 -3.51 37.46 -17.46
C LEU A 10 -3.80 35.96 -17.42
N ILE A 11 -3.60 35.24 -18.54
CA ILE A 11 -3.75 33.78 -18.62
C ILE A 11 -2.80 33.09 -17.65
N ASP A 12 -1.54 33.50 -17.59
CA ASP A 12 -0.54 32.95 -16.68
C ASP A 12 -0.90 33.20 -15.21
N GLN A 13 -1.45 34.37 -14.91
CA GLN A 13 -1.89 34.72 -13.56
C GLN A 13 -3.07 33.84 -13.12
N TRP A 14 -4.08 33.69 -13.98
CA TRP A 14 -5.23 32.82 -13.70
C TRP A 14 -4.82 31.35 -13.60
N SER A 15 -3.94 30.88 -14.48
CA SER A 15 -3.44 29.50 -14.43
C SER A 15 -2.74 29.21 -13.12
N ARG A 16 -1.88 30.12 -12.64
CA ARG A 16 -1.23 30.01 -11.33
C ARG A 16 -2.22 30.06 -10.16
N PHE A 17 -3.22 30.92 -10.26
CA PHE A 17 -4.27 31.00 -9.25
C PHE A 17 -5.06 29.70 -9.16
N LEU A 18 -5.52 29.16 -10.30
CA LEU A 18 -6.27 27.91 -10.37
C LEU A 18 -5.44 26.73 -9.86
N ALA A 19 -4.17 26.66 -10.25
CA ALA A 19 -3.24 25.63 -9.76
C ALA A 19 -3.00 25.69 -8.25
N ALA A 20 -3.18 26.86 -7.62
CA ALA A 20 -3.04 27.01 -6.16
C ALA A 20 -4.31 26.62 -5.37
N LEU A 21 -5.45 26.37 -6.05
CA LEU A 21 -6.70 26.01 -5.38
C LEU A 21 -6.74 24.54 -4.95
N GLU A 22 -5.99 23.69 -5.63
CA GLU A 22 -5.93 22.26 -5.40
C GLU A 22 -4.49 21.82 -5.12
N ALA A 23 -4.35 20.75 -4.36
CA ALA A 23 -3.08 20.09 -4.15
C ALA A 23 -3.29 18.58 -4.26
N ASP A 24 -2.23 17.87 -4.55
CA ASP A 24 -2.23 16.41 -4.49
C ASP A 24 -2.71 15.96 -3.12
N CYS A 25 -3.63 14.99 -3.13
CA CYS A 25 -4.13 14.38 -1.91
C CYS A 25 -2.93 13.76 -1.16
N PRO A 26 -2.70 14.12 0.12
CA PRO A 26 -1.54 13.62 0.85
C PRO A 26 -1.61 12.12 1.16
N VAL A 27 -2.80 11.51 1.00
CA VAL A 27 -3.02 10.09 1.27
C VAL A 27 -2.67 9.21 0.05
N CYS A 28 -3.06 9.63 -1.16
CA CYS A 28 -2.82 8.87 -2.39
C CYS A 28 -1.78 9.50 -3.33
N ALA A 29 -1.17 10.62 -2.91
CA ALA A 29 -0.17 11.38 -3.67
C ALA A 29 -0.61 11.68 -5.12
N GLY A 30 -1.85 12.16 -5.30
CA GLY A 30 -2.36 12.54 -6.63
C GLY A 30 -2.98 11.40 -7.45
N THR A 31 -2.78 10.13 -7.07
CA THR A 31 -3.22 8.99 -7.91
C THR A 31 -4.72 8.72 -7.88
N GLY A 32 -5.42 9.21 -6.85
CA GLY A 32 -6.84 8.93 -6.62
C GLY A 32 -7.13 7.53 -6.06
N VAL A 33 -6.14 6.65 -6.00
CA VAL A 33 -6.31 5.27 -5.51
C VAL A 33 -5.32 4.94 -4.41
N VAL A 34 -5.69 4.04 -3.52
CA VAL A 34 -4.80 3.50 -2.48
C VAL A 34 -4.88 1.99 -2.48
N LEU A 35 -3.83 1.35 -1.99
CA LEU A 35 -3.86 -0.09 -1.72
C LEU A 35 -4.94 -0.37 -0.68
N SER A 36 -5.74 -1.41 -0.88
CA SER A 36 -6.74 -1.80 0.12
C SER A 36 -6.08 -2.42 1.35
N ASP A 37 -6.72 -2.29 2.51
CA ASP A 37 -6.17 -2.77 3.78
C ASP A 37 -5.84 -4.27 3.74
N ALA A 38 -6.68 -5.08 3.07
CA ALA A 38 -6.46 -6.51 2.91
C ALA A 38 -5.19 -6.81 2.10
N TRP A 39 -4.96 -6.07 1.01
CA TRP A 39 -3.78 -6.22 0.19
C TRP A 39 -2.53 -5.65 0.84
N GLN A 40 -2.65 -4.56 1.61
CA GLN A 40 -1.55 -4.05 2.42
C GLN A 40 -1.09 -5.10 3.44
N ALA A 41 -2.01 -5.67 4.21
CA ALA A 41 -1.71 -6.73 5.16
C ALA A 41 -1.09 -7.97 4.48
N TRP A 42 -1.58 -8.32 3.30
CA TRP A 42 -1.02 -9.42 2.52
C TRP A 42 0.43 -9.14 2.11
N HIS A 43 0.74 -7.97 1.53
CA HIS A 43 2.09 -7.59 1.13
C HIS A 43 3.05 -7.48 2.32
N GLU A 44 2.60 -6.95 3.45
CA GLU A 44 3.38 -6.92 4.70
C GLU A 44 3.79 -8.33 5.13
N ARG A 45 2.82 -9.27 5.11
CA ARG A 45 3.08 -10.67 5.46
C ARG A 45 3.99 -11.37 4.44
N ALA A 46 3.83 -11.10 3.14
CA ALA A 46 4.72 -11.58 2.09
C ALA A 46 6.17 -11.14 2.34
N GLY A 47 6.35 -9.88 2.73
CA GLY A 47 7.64 -9.31 3.09
C GLY A 47 8.27 -9.99 4.32
N GLU A 48 7.48 -10.30 5.34
CA GLU A 48 7.94 -11.07 6.51
C GLU A 48 8.39 -12.49 6.13
N LEU A 49 7.57 -13.21 5.37
CA LEU A 49 7.90 -14.57 4.92
C LEU A 49 9.17 -14.58 4.07
N SER A 50 9.36 -13.57 3.21
CA SER A 50 10.58 -13.41 2.42
C SER A 50 11.82 -13.23 3.29
N ARG A 51 11.73 -12.43 4.37
CA ARG A 51 12.84 -12.25 5.34
C ARG A 51 13.14 -13.54 6.10
N VAL A 52 12.11 -14.27 6.52
CA VAL A 52 12.26 -15.57 7.19
C VAL A 52 12.92 -16.59 6.25
N ALA A 53 12.47 -16.68 5.00
CA ALA A 53 13.06 -17.57 4.01
C ALA A 53 14.53 -17.24 3.72
N LEU A 54 14.89 -15.95 3.66
CA LEU A 54 16.28 -15.54 3.52
C LEU A 54 17.12 -15.88 4.76
N ALA A 55 16.57 -15.75 5.96
CA ALA A 55 17.24 -16.13 7.20
C ALA A 55 17.45 -17.65 7.28
N ALA A 56 16.43 -18.45 6.98
CA ALA A 56 16.50 -19.91 6.95
C ALA A 56 17.53 -20.42 5.93
N ARG A 57 17.57 -19.81 4.73
CA ARG A 57 18.59 -20.13 3.72
C ARG A 57 20.01 -19.87 4.23
N ARG A 58 20.25 -18.71 4.85
CA ARG A 58 21.57 -18.38 5.44
C ARG A 58 21.96 -19.34 6.56
N ALA A 59 21.03 -19.67 7.45
CA ALA A 59 21.27 -20.60 8.57
C ALA A 59 21.56 -22.03 8.09
N SER A 60 20.98 -22.43 6.95
CA SER A 60 21.17 -23.76 6.37
C SER A 60 22.52 -23.94 5.65
N GLY A 61 23.31 -22.88 5.49
CA GLY A 61 24.57 -22.92 4.72
C GLY A 61 24.37 -23.21 3.23
N MET A 62 23.14 -23.06 2.73
CA MET A 62 22.79 -23.28 1.32
C MET A 62 22.99 -21.98 0.55
N ARG A 63 23.78 -22.04 -0.53
CA ARG A 63 23.92 -20.95 -1.51
C ARG A 63 23.23 -21.36 -2.80
N LEU A 64 22.70 -20.37 -3.52
CA LEU A 64 22.34 -20.55 -4.93
C LEU A 64 23.64 -20.60 -5.72
N ASP A 65 23.82 -21.63 -6.54
CA ASP A 65 24.89 -21.64 -7.54
C ASP A 65 24.57 -20.66 -8.69
N GLY A 66 25.48 -20.53 -9.66
CA GLY A 66 25.31 -19.62 -10.79
C GLY A 66 24.08 -19.90 -11.67
N ASN A 67 23.42 -21.06 -11.50
CA ASN A 67 22.20 -21.46 -12.21
C ASN A 67 20.94 -21.41 -11.33
N GLY A 68 21.05 -20.95 -10.07
CA GLY A 68 19.92 -20.87 -9.15
C GLY A 68 19.56 -22.19 -8.45
N ALA A 69 20.40 -23.23 -8.53
CA ALA A 69 20.22 -24.46 -7.78
C ALA A 69 20.79 -24.33 -6.36
N MET A 70 20.14 -24.93 -5.36
CA MET A 70 20.63 -24.94 -3.99
C MET A 70 21.81 -25.91 -3.84
N VAL A 71 22.99 -25.38 -3.53
CA VAL A 71 24.21 -26.15 -3.27
C VAL A 71 24.68 -25.87 -1.84
N ARG A 72 24.97 -26.95 -1.10
CA ARG A 72 25.59 -26.87 0.23
C ARG A 72 27.06 -26.48 0.07
N VAL A 73 27.51 -25.45 0.77
CA VAL A 73 28.93 -25.05 0.75
C VAL A 73 29.77 -26.21 1.31
N PRO A 74 30.78 -26.72 0.56
CA PRO A 74 31.74 -27.66 1.12
C PRO A 74 32.53 -26.99 2.24
N ASP A 75 32.56 -27.63 3.41
CA ASP A 75 33.26 -27.14 4.60
C ASP A 75 34.77 -27.37 4.41
N GLU A 76 35.46 -26.44 3.75
CA GLU A 76 36.91 -26.51 3.60
C GLU A 76 37.62 -25.91 4.82
N LEU A 77 37.84 -26.72 5.86
CA LEU A 77 38.90 -26.52 6.86
C LEU A 77 39.20 -27.85 7.59
N PRO A 78 40.47 -28.30 7.70
CA PRO A 78 40.80 -29.51 8.42
C PRO A 78 40.86 -29.22 9.93
N ARG A 79 39.81 -29.55 10.68
CA ARG A 79 39.84 -29.53 12.16
C ARG A 79 39.88 -30.93 12.74
N ARG A 80 40.83 -31.12 13.66
CA ARG A 80 41.06 -32.28 14.52
C ARG A 80 39.75 -32.81 15.12
N ARG A 81 39.62 -34.14 15.09
CA ARG A 81 38.63 -34.95 15.82
C ARG A 81 38.66 -34.62 17.31
N GLU A 82 37.52 -34.19 17.84
CA GLU A 82 37.05 -34.56 19.18
C GLU A 82 35.58 -35.01 19.06
N PRO A 83 35.17 -36.14 19.68
CA PRO A 83 33.78 -36.56 19.70
C PRO A 83 33.06 -35.85 20.86
N ALA A 84 32.28 -34.82 20.54
CA ALA A 84 31.29 -34.26 21.45
C ALA A 84 29.90 -34.65 20.96
N GLU A 85 29.17 -35.28 21.87
CA GLU A 85 27.82 -35.80 21.75
C GLU A 85 26.80 -34.72 21.34
N GLY A 86 25.81 -35.11 20.53
CA GLY A 86 24.54 -34.37 20.46
C GLY A 86 24.28 -33.50 19.22
N HIS A 87 23.78 -34.17 18.17
CA HIS A 87 22.78 -33.66 17.21
C HIS A 87 23.20 -32.61 16.15
N PRO A 88 23.53 -33.05 14.93
CA PRO A 88 23.38 -32.19 13.75
C PRO A 88 22.82 -32.96 12.54
N GLY A 89 21.59 -32.68 12.11
CA GLY A 89 21.19 -33.11 10.76
C GLY A 89 19.70 -33.20 10.43
N ALA A 90 18.79 -33.23 11.40
CA ALA A 90 17.37 -33.49 11.12
C ALA A 90 16.50 -32.24 10.90
N ASP A 91 16.93 -31.05 11.37
CA ASP A 91 16.02 -29.90 11.47
C ASP A 91 16.07 -28.91 10.29
N ALA A 92 17.22 -28.75 9.62
CA ALA A 92 17.36 -27.77 8.53
C ALA A 92 16.46 -28.05 7.30
N PRO A 93 16.30 -29.31 6.82
CA PRO A 93 15.36 -29.64 5.74
C PRO A 93 13.90 -29.40 6.16
N THR A 94 13.59 -29.65 7.43
CA THR A 94 12.24 -29.51 8.00
C THR A 94 11.83 -28.04 8.10
N VAL A 95 12.75 -27.15 8.49
CA VAL A 95 12.51 -25.70 8.56
C VAL A 95 12.28 -25.13 7.16
N MET A 96 13.10 -25.49 6.17
CA MET A 96 12.90 -25.03 4.79
C MET A 96 11.57 -25.52 4.20
N ALA A 97 11.21 -26.79 4.40
CA ALA A 97 9.92 -27.33 3.98
C ALA A 97 8.73 -26.65 4.69
N ALA A 98 8.89 -26.26 5.96
CA ALA A 98 7.88 -25.50 6.68
C ALA A 98 7.72 -24.07 6.13
N VAL A 99 8.83 -23.42 5.77
CA VAL A 99 8.82 -22.10 5.14
C VAL A 99 8.16 -22.15 3.76
N GLU A 100 8.51 -23.14 2.93
CA GLU A 100 7.90 -23.32 1.60
C GLU A 100 6.38 -23.52 1.72
N ARG A 101 5.93 -24.40 2.64
CA ARG A 101 4.49 -24.59 2.90
C ARG A 101 3.81 -23.30 3.37
N ALA A 102 4.48 -22.49 4.19
CA ALA A 102 3.93 -21.22 4.65
C ALA A 102 3.82 -20.19 3.51
N ILE A 103 4.76 -20.20 2.56
CA ILE A 103 4.69 -19.38 1.34
C ILE A 103 3.50 -19.85 0.48
N ASP A 104 3.38 -21.16 0.22
CA ASP A 104 2.27 -21.70 -0.58
C ASP A 104 0.89 -21.41 0.04
N GLU A 105 0.79 -21.47 1.38
CA GLU A 105 -0.42 -21.08 2.10
C GLU A 105 -0.72 -19.58 1.94
N HIS A 106 0.31 -18.75 2.04
CA HIS A 106 0.16 -17.30 1.89
C HIS A 106 -0.28 -16.90 0.47
N GLU A 107 0.27 -17.55 -0.56
CA GLU A 107 -0.16 -17.36 -1.94
C GLU A 107 -1.61 -17.81 -2.16
N ARG A 108 -2.03 -18.91 -1.52
CA ARG A 108 -3.44 -19.36 -1.54
C ARG A 108 -4.38 -18.41 -0.79
N ALA A 109 -3.87 -17.72 0.22
CA ALA A 109 -4.61 -16.73 1.00
C ALA A 109 -4.64 -15.32 0.35
N ARG A 110 -4.33 -15.22 -0.94
CA ARG A 110 -4.39 -13.96 -1.70
C ARG A 110 -5.79 -13.34 -1.60
N PRO A 111 -5.92 -12.03 -1.31
CA PRO A 111 -7.23 -11.40 -1.19
C PRO A 111 -7.99 -11.44 -2.51
N ALA A 112 -9.29 -11.73 -2.44
CA ALA A 112 -10.17 -11.74 -3.62
C ALA A 112 -10.66 -10.34 -4.02
N GLU A 113 -10.51 -9.36 -3.13
CA GLU A 113 -10.92 -7.98 -3.33
C GLU A 113 -9.98 -7.23 -4.28
N ALA A 114 -10.39 -6.05 -4.73
CA ALA A 114 -9.54 -5.20 -5.55
C ALA A 114 -8.29 -4.77 -4.77
N GLU A 115 -7.12 -4.88 -5.43
CA GLU A 115 -5.85 -4.45 -4.85
C GLU A 115 -5.83 -2.95 -4.59
N HIS A 116 -6.36 -2.17 -5.53
CA HIS A 116 -6.47 -0.72 -5.41
C HIS A 116 -7.93 -0.32 -5.27
N VAL A 117 -8.21 0.56 -4.30
CA VAL A 117 -9.54 1.12 -4.03
C VAL A 117 -9.51 2.65 -4.15
N PRO A 118 -10.65 3.29 -4.45
CA PRO A 118 -10.73 4.75 -4.48
C PRO A 118 -10.32 5.35 -3.13
N CYS A 119 -9.43 6.34 -3.17
CA CYS A 119 -8.98 7.03 -1.98
C CYS A 119 -10.15 7.78 -1.35
N ARG A 120 -10.55 7.39 -0.13
CA ARG A 120 -11.67 8.03 0.59
C ARG A 120 -11.43 9.50 0.92
N ALA A 121 -10.18 9.92 1.10
CA ALA A 121 -9.84 11.31 1.45
C ALA A 121 -10.09 12.30 0.30
N CYS A 122 -9.92 11.87 -0.96
CA CYS A 122 -10.17 12.69 -2.15
C CYS A 122 -11.32 12.14 -3.01
N ALA A 123 -12.08 11.17 -2.49
CA ALA A 123 -13.15 10.46 -3.20
C ALA A 123 -12.75 9.93 -4.60
N GLY A 124 -11.49 9.54 -4.79
CA GLY A 124 -11.00 9.03 -6.07
C GLY A 124 -10.41 10.08 -7.02
N CYS A 125 -10.52 11.38 -6.71
CA CYS A 125 -10.11 12.45 -7.63
C CYS A 125 -8.60 12.72 -7.66
N GLY A 126 -7.84 12.23 -6.66
CA GLY A 126 -6.41 12.48 -6.53
C GLY A 126 -6.06 13.86 -5.96
N LEU A 127 -6.99 14.81 -6.03
CA LEU A 127 -6.80 16.19 -5.60
C LEU A 127 -7.66 16.54 -4.37
N VAL A 128 -7.18 17.48 -3.58
CA VAL A 128 -7.92 18.09 -2.46
C VAL A 128 -7.81 19.61 -2.52
N LEU A 129 -8.87 20.30 -2.10
CA LEU A 129 -8.84 21.77 -2.04
C LEU A 129 -7.84 22.26 -0.99
N THR A 130 -7.00 23.22 -1.37
CA THR A 130 -6.14 23.97 -0.46
C THR A 130 -6.97 24.87 0.47
N PRO A 131 -6.39 25.49 1.51
CA PRO A 131 -7.13 26.47 2.33
C PRO A 131 -7.75 27.60 1.50
N ILE A 132 -7.06 28.06 0.45
CA ILE A 132 -7.56 29.09 -0.47
C ILE A 132 -8.69 28.53 -1.34
N GLY A 133 -8.51 27.32 -1.90
CA GLY A 133 -9.56 26.62 -2.65
C GLY A 133 -10.84 26.42 -1.85
N ARG A 134 -10.73 26.02 -0.57
CA ARG A 134 -11.88 25.91 0.33
C ARG A 134 -12.57 27.24 0.57
N ARG A 135 -11.81 28.33 0.72
CA ARG A 135 -12.38 29.67 0.91
C ARG A 135 -13.13 30.13 -0.34
N LEU A 136 -12.59 29.87 -1.53
CA LEU A 136 -13.25 30.17 -2.79
C LEU A 136 -14.54 29.35 -2.95
N ALA A 137 -14.50 28.04 -2.70
CA ALA A 137 -15.67 27.18 -2.74
C ALA A 137 -16.79 27.67 -1.79
N GLN A 138 -16.43 28.11 -0.58
CA GLN A 138 -17.39 28.72 0.37
C GLN A 138 -18.02 30.02 -0.16
N LEU A 139 -17.24 30.87 -0.83
CA LEU A 139 -17.74 32.10 -1.44
C LEU A 139 -18.70 31.78 -2.58
N LEU A 140 -18.30 30.88 -3.49
CA LEU A 140 -19.14 30.44 -4.60
C LEU A 140 -20.45 29.83 -4.09
N HIS A 141 -20.39 29.00 -3.04
CA HIS A 141 -21.58 28.39 -2.45
C HIS A 141 -22.53 29.44 -1.86
N ARG A 142 -22.01 30.40 -1.09
CA ARG A 142 -22.80 31.48 -0.49
C ARG A 142 -23.56 32.31 -1.52
N HIS A 143 -22.99 32.50 -2.70
CA HIS A 143 -23.60 33.25 -3.79
C HIS A 143 -24.41 32.37 -4.76
N GLY A 144 -24.57 31.07 -4.46
CA GLY A 144 -25.42 30.16 -5.25
C GLY A 144 -24.76 29.63 -6.53
N PHE A 145 -23.46 29.82 -6.71
CA PHE A 145 -22.74 29.33 -7.89
C PHE A 145 -22.41 27.84 -7.83
N VAL A 146 -22.35 27.24 -6.64
CA VAL A 146 -22.12 25.80 -6.44
C VAL A 146 -23.03 25.24 -5.36
N THR A 147 -23.59 24.06 -5.62
CA THR A 147 -24.26 23.24 -4.61
C THR A 147 -23.23 22.27 -4.03
N VAL A 148 -23.03 22.28 -2.71
CA VAL A 148 -22.30 21.21 -2.04
C VAL A 148 -23.26 20.02 -1.99
N PRO A 149 -22.96 18.87 -2.62
CA PRO A 149 -23.77 17.68 -2.40
C PRO A 149 -23.70 17.34 -0.92
N ASP A 150 -24.85 17.36 -0.27
CA ASP A 150 -25.02 17.08 1.15
C ASP A 150 -24.33 15.74 1.45
N ALA A 151 -23.38 15.75 2.38
CA ALA A 151 -22.66 14.55 2.75
C ALA A 151 -23.67 13.54 3.30
N THR A 152 -23.77 12.39 2.64
CA THR A 152 -24.49 11.15 3.01
C THR A 152 -25.27 11.23 4.33
N PRO A 153 -26.62 11.09 4.33
CA PRO A 153 -27.39 11.09 5.57
C PRO A 153 -26.91 9.97 6.51
N PRO A 154 -26.95 10.19 7.85
CA PRO A 154 -26.56 9.16 8.81
C PRO A 154 -27.39 7.89 8.61
N PRO A 155 -26.82 6.69 8.87
CA PRO A 155 -27.57 5.45 8.73
C PRO A 155 -28.83 5.52 9.60
N ALA A 156 -29.98 5.23 8.99
CA ALA A 156 -31.26 5.19 9.68
C ALA A 156 -31.12 4.32 10.94
N ALA A 157 -31.48 4.90 12.10
CA ALA A 157 -31.51 4.17 13.35
C ALA A 157 -32.39 2.90 13.20
N PRO A 158 -31.99 1.75 13.78
CA PRO A 158 -32.77 0.53 13.69
C PRO A 158 -34.16 0.78 14.26
N GLY A 159 -35.17 0.69 13.40
CA GLY A 159 -36.56 0.82 13.76
C GLY A 159 -36.90 -0.14 14.88
N THR A 160 -37.34 0.40 16.00
CA THR A 160 -38.02 -0.35 17.05
C THR A 160 -39.31 -0.92 16.45
N ASN A 161 -39.27 -2.19 16.06
CA ASN A 161 -40.48 -2.96 15.79
C ASN A 161 -41.27 -3.05 17.10
N GLY A 162 -42.27 -2.17 17.23
CA GLY A 162 -43.30 -2.27 18.26
C GLY A 162 -44.09 -3.56 18.04
N GLY A 163 -43.79 -4.57 18.84
CA GLY A 163 -44.66 -5.73 19.01
C GLY A 163 -46.01 -5.28 19.55
N ARG A 164 -47.06 -5.48 18.77
CA ARG A 164 -48.43 -5.49 19.28
C ARG A 164 -48.73 -6.91 19.75
N ALA A 165 -49.06 -7.00 21.04
CA ALA A 165 -49.77 -8.12 21.65
C ALA A 165 -51.22 -8.20 21.13
#